data_AF-A0A7C3I4J9-F1
#
_entry.id   AF-A0A7C3I4J9-F1
#
_cell.length_a   1.000
_cell.length_b   1.000
_cell.length_c   1.000
_cell.angle_alpha   90.00
_cell.angle_beta   90.00
_cell.angle_gamma   90.00
#
_symmetry.space_group_name_H-M   'P 1'
#
loop_
_entity.id
_entity.type
_entity.pdbx_description
1 polymer ?
#
loop_
_entity_poly.entity_id
_entity_poly.type
_entity_poly.pdbx_seq_one_letter_code
_entity_poly.pdbx_strand_id
1 'polypeptide(L)'
;MMHWYVPMQPKKWGCDALLLLALLTIGAPFFTGCADTVEKAVMGVIVVTHGAPIPQWNDTVIGMIHQIKSPYPVEPAFLDFDEERTLAKAVTRLEDKGANEILIVHVSPSSYSSHHEEVRYLAGLRKDLGFYTAQVGPPLKSKSKFAVSPCMDSHPLVVEIVKDFARELSQDPALESLMLVGHGPVEEVENIMWVRQLEKIGQEIQKTMPFREVVCLTLRSDSADLIREHAHDEARRAALRLSAQGRVVVVICGVGIKMLQFELQHLFKGIPSIVISQKGFINHPNTVKWIEETIHKGMMQPEVPAINRAWTIMDRETGKPLGTTRYGLL
;
A
#
# COMPACT_ATOMS: atom_id res chain seq x y z
N MET A 1 -2.20 -23.68 -2.53
CA MET A 1 -1.40 -24.36 -1.48
C MET A 1 -1.53 -23.48 -0.20
N MET A 2 -2.31 -23.90 0.83
CA MET A 2 -2.67 -23.10 2.03
C MET A 2 -1.68 -23.12 3.22
N HIS A 3 -0.87 -22.08 3.40
CA HIS A 3 -0.04 -21.84 4.61
C HIS A 3 -0.84 -21.17 5.74
N TRP A 4 -0.43 -21.39 7.00
CA TRP A 4 -1.05 -20.77 8.19
C TRP A 4 0.02 -20.07 9.05
N TYR A 5 -0.37 -19.04 9.81
CA TYR A 5 0.53 -18.23 10.64
C TYR A 5 0.04 -18.14 12.08
N VAL A 6 0.97 -18.25 13.03
CA VAL A 6 0.73 -18.07 14.46
C VAL A 6 1.33 -16.72 14.90
N PRO A 7 0.53 -15.79 15.47
CA PRO A 7 1.07 -14.56 16.05
C PRO A 7 1.87 -14.89 17.33
N MET A 8 3.07 -14.32 17.48
CA MET A 8 3.76 -14.36 18.78
C MET A 8 2.98 -13.51 19.79
N GLN A 9 2.51 -14.14 20.87
CA GLN A 9 1.87 -13.46 21.99
C GLN A 9 2.90 -12.58 22.73
N PRO A 10 2.58 -11.32 23.06
CA PRO A 10 3.44 -10.52 23.93
C PRO A 10 3.47 -11.13 25.34
N LYS A 11 4.68 -11.24 25.90
CA LYS A 11 4.89 -11.62 27.30
C LYS A 11 4.14 -10.64 28.20
N LYS A 12 3.17 -11.14 28.98
CA LYS A 12 2.53 -10.39 30.07
C LYS A 12 3.58 -10.12 31.16
N TRP A 13 3.81 -8.85 31.47
CA TRP A 13 4.50 -8.44 32.69
C TRP A 13 3.47 -8.36 33.82
N GLY A 14 3.77 -9.00 34.94
CA GLY A 14 2.89 -9.07 36.10
C GLY A 14 2.68 -7.70 36.74
N CYS A 15 1.43 -7.42 37.11
CA CYS A 15 1.07 -6.34 38.00
C CYS A 15 1.29 -6.82 39.44
N ASP A 16 2.30 -6.27 40.13
CA ASP A 16 2.33 -6.29 41.59
C ASP A 16 1.99 -4.90 42.11
N ALA A 17 0.88 -4.88 42.83
CA ALA A 17 0.36 -3.74 43.57
C ALA A 17 1.22 -3.49 44.81
N LEU A 18 1.45 -2.21 45.13
CA LEU A 18 1.72 -1.78 46.50
C LEU A 18 1.15 -0.38 46.71
N LEU A 19 0.03 -0.36 47.45
CA LEU A 19 -0.51 0.81 48.13
C LEU A 19 0.54 1.33 49.12
N LEU A 20 0.82 2.64 49.10
CA LEU A 20 1.28 3.37 50.27
C LEU A 20 0.72 4.79 50.21
N LEU A 21 -0.31 5.03 51.03
CA LEU A 21 -0.81 6.34 51.37
C LEU A 21 0.22 7.04 52.27
N ALA A 22 0.70 8.22 51.87
CA ALA A 22 1.37 9.15 52.77
C ALA A 22 0.85 10.57 52.50
N LEU A 23 0.00 11.04 53.40
CA LEU A 23 -0.41 12.44 53.54
C LEU A 23 0.79 13.25 54.06
N LEU A 24 1.30 14.18 53.27
CA LEU A 24 2.21 15.23 53.73
C LEU A 24 1.81 16.56 53.07
N THR A 25 1.07 17.36 53.82
CA THR A 25 0.81 18.77 53.55
C THR A 25 2.05 19.59 53.92
N ILE A 26 2.85 20.01 52.94
CA ILE A 26 3.89 21.04 53.12
C ILE A 26 3.93 21.93 51.88
N GLY A 27 3.60 23.22 52.11
CA GLY A 27 3.97 24.42 51.36
C GLY A 27 4.09 24.37 49.84
N ALA A 28 3.14 24.99 49.13
CA ALA A 28 3.26 25.28 47.71
C ALA A 28 4.43 26.24 47.44
N PRO A 29 5.47 25.83 46.69
CA PRO A 29 6.31 26.79 45.99
C PRO A 29 5.48 27.28 44.81
N PHE A 30 5.45 28.59 44.59
CA PHE A 30 5.03 29.16 43.30
C PHE A 30 6.00 28.66 42.23
N PHE A 31 5.71 27.49 41.66
CA PHE A 31 6.21 27.13 40.35
C PHE A 31 5.44 28.00 39.36
N THR A 32 6.06 29.08 38.91
CA THR A 32 5.82 29.58 37.55
C THR A 32 6.14 28.43 36.61
N GLY A 33 5.14 27.58 36.35
CA GLY A 33 5.19 26.68 35.23
C GLY A 33 5.37 27.55 33.99
N CYS A 34 6.48 27.37 33.28
CA CYS A 34 6.39 27.45 31.83
C CYS A 34 5.30 26.45 31.48
N ALA A 35 4.08 26.93 31.24
CA ALA A 35 3.15 26.17 30.45
C ALA A 35 3.88 26.03 29.11
N ASP A 36 4.47 24.86 28.87
CA ASP A 36 4.82 24.44 27.53
C ASP A 36 3.53 24.62 26.74
N THR A 37 3.44 25.69 25.96
CA THR A 37 2.33 25.91 25.08
C THR A 37 2.39 24.75 24.10
N VAL A 38 1.54 23.75 24.31
CA VAL A 38 1.32 22.68 23.34
C VAL A 38 0.89 23.39 22.07
N GLU A 39 1.83 23.52 21.14
CA GLU A 39 1.58 24.21 19.88
C GLU A 39 0.42 23.50 19.22
N LYS A 40 -0.63 24.25 18.88
CA LYS A 40 -1.85 23.67 18.31
C LYS A 40 -1.47 22.93 17.03
N ALA A 41 -1.82 21.66 16.94
CA ALA A 41 -1.58 20.87 15.74
C ALA A 41 -2.33 21.48 14.55
N VAL A 42 -1.59 21.77 13.48
CA VAL A 42 -2.09 22.21 12.18
C VAL A 42 -1.71 21.14 11.18
N MET A 43 -2.73 20.42 10.70
CA MET A 43 -2.56 19.30 9.80
C MET A 43 -2.37 19.77 8.35
N GLY A 44 -1.40 19.16 7.66
CA GLY A 44 -1.28 19.16 6.21
C GLY A 44 -1.37 17.73 5.66
N VAL A 45 -1.81 17.58 4.42
CA VAL A 45 -1.88 16.28 3.74
C VAL A 45 -1.04 16.31 2.49
N ILE A 46 -0.19 15.30 2.31
CA ILE A 46 0.46 15.03 1.04
C ILE A 46 -0.17 13.78 0.44
N VAL A 47 -0.68 13.87 -0.79
CA VAL A 47 -1.10 12.69 -1.56
C VAL A 47 0.02 12.33 -2.50
N VAL A 48 0.72 11.22 -2.21
CA VAL A 48 1.88 10.77 -2.98
C VAL A 48 1.55 9.57 -3.84
N THR A 49 2.04 9.60 -5.09
CA THR A 49 2.00 8.46 -6.03
C THR A 49 3.38 8.25 -6.65
N HIS A 50 3.59 7.16 -7.38
CA HIS A 50 4.89 6.92 -8.02
C HIS A 50 5.29 8.04 -9.00
N GLY A 51 4.39 8.51 -9.85
CA GLY A 51 4.76 9.32 -11.02
C GLY A 51 4.94 8.47 -12.26
N ALA A 52 4.84 9.09 -13.43
CA ALA A 52 5.14 8.43 -14.70
C ALA A 52 5.88 9.39 -15.65
N PRO A 53 6.74 8.88 -16.56
CA PRO A 53 7.44 9.71 -17.54
C PRO A 53 6.51 10.34 -18.58
N ILE A 54 5.22 9.96 -18.59
CA ILE A 54 4.19 10.51 -19.48
C ILE A 54 3.43 11.61 -18.72
N PRO A 55 3.60 12.91 -19.04
CA PRO A 55 3.04 14.01 -18.26
C PRO A 55 1.52 13.93 -18.06
N GLN A 56 0.78 13.45 -19.06
CA GLN A 56 -0.67 13.31 -19.00
C GLN A 56 -1.13 12.37 -17.86
N TRP A 57 -0.28 11.42 -17.45
CA TRP A 57 -0.59 10.56 -16.31
C TRP A 57 -0.50 11.35 -15.00
N ASN A 58 0.55 12.15 -14.80
CA ASN A 58 0.68 13.02 -13.64
C ASN A 58 -0.48 14.04 -13.60
N ASP A 59 -0.86 14.61 -14.75
CA ASP A 59 -2.01 15.53 -14.85
C ASP A 59 -3.34 14.86 -14.44
N THR A 60 -3.52 13.59 -14.78
CA THR A 60 -4.69 12.80 -14.35
C THR A 60 -4.71 12.64 -12.82
N VAL A 61 -3.56 12.37 -12.20
CA VAL A 61 -3.42 12.27 -10.75
C VAL A 61 -3.73 13.61 -10.08
N ILE A 62 -3.22 14.71 -10.62
CA ILE A 62 -3.49 16.06 -10.10
C ILE A 62 -4.97 16.41 -10.20
N GLY A 63 -5.59 16.13 -11.36
CA GLY A 63 -7.02 16.34 -11.57
C GLY A 63 -7.89 15.51 -10.61
N MET A 64 -7.45 14.30 -10.23
CA MET A 64 -8.08 13.51 -9.17
C MET A 64 -7.88 14.17 -7.79
N ILE A 65 -6.66 14.61 -7.47
CA ILE A 65 -6.35 15.22 -6.17
C ILE A 65 -7.16 16.51 -5.95
N HIS A 66 -7.38 17.32 -6.98
CA HIS A 66 -8.23 18.50 -6.91
C HIS A 66 -9.71 18.20 -6.58
N GLN A 67 -10.17 16.96 -6.74
CA GLN A 67 -11.54 16.56 -6.38
C GLN A 67 -11.67 16.13 -4.91
N ILE A 68 -10.56 15.94 -4.19
CA ILE A 68 -10.56 15.52 -2.79
C ILE A 68 -11.18 16.60 -1.92
N LYS A 69 -12.18 16.22 -1.12
CA LYS A 69 -12.75 17.07 -0.08
C LYS A 69 -11.99 16.83 1.22
N SER A 70 -11.16 17.81 1.60
CA SER A 70 -10.38 17.78 2.82
C SER A 70 -10.57 19.09 3.60
N PRO A 71 -10.70 19.04 4.94
CA PRO A 71 -10.66 20.24 5.77
C PRO A 71 -9.23 20.81 5.90
N TYR A 72 -8.23 20.11 5.38
CA TYR A 72 -6.81 20.47 5.45
C TYR A 72 -6.23 20.80 4.08
N PRO A 73 -5.17 21.63 4.02
CA PRO A 73 -4.40 21.80 2.79
C PRO A 73 -3.88 20.46 2.28
N VAL A 74 -4.16 20.17 1.01
CA VAL A 74 -3.70 18.96 0.30
C VAL A 74 -2.69 19.37 -0.75
N GLU A 75 -1.51 18.76 -0.73
CA GLU A 75 -0.47 18.93 -1.74
C GLU A 75 -0.23 17.61 -2.50
N PRO A 76 -0.13 17.63 -3.84
CA PRO A 76 0.30 16.47 -4.60
C PRO A 76 1.82 16.27 -4.49
N ALA A 77 2.24 15.01 -4.47
CA ALA A 77 3.64 14.64 -4.64
C ALA A 77 3.81 13.41 -5.55
N PHE A 78 4.94 13.34 -6.23
CA PHE A 78 5.40 12.18 -6.99
C PHE A 78 6.78 11.75 -6.49
N LEU A 79 7.03 10.43 -6.51
CA LEU A 79 8.35 9.88 -6.17
C LEU A 79 9.34 10.10 -7.31
N ASP A 80 8.88 9.90 -8.54
CA ASP A 80 9.66 10.01 -9.76
C ASP A 80 8.99 10.90 -10.81
N PHE A 81 9.78 11.30 -11.81
CA PHE A 81 9.34 11.96 -13.05
C PHE A 81 8.66 13.33 -12.87
N ASP A 82 8.73 13.95 -11.69
CA ASP A 82 8.17 15.29 -11.45
C ASP A 82 9.04 16.11 -10.48
N GLU A 83 9.92 16.95 -11.03
CA GLU A 83 10.85 17.77 -10.25
C GLU A 83 10.16 18.92 -9.50
N GLU A 84 8.94 19.32 -9.89
CA GLU A 84 8.21 20.42 -9.27
C GLU A 84 7.29 19.97 -8.13
N ARG A 85 6.82 18.72 -8.20
CA ARG A 85 5.91 18.13 -7.23
C ARG A 85 6.58 16.98 -6.49
N THR A 86 7.78 17.23 -5.95
CA THR A 86 8.48 16.29 -5.07
C THR A 86 7.91 16.31 -3.64
N LEU A 87 8.14 15.25 -2.86
CA LEU A 87 7.79 15.19 -1.43
C LEU A 87 8.38 16.38 -0.64
N ALA A 88 9.65 16.73 -0.87
CA ALA A 88 10.31 17.84 -0.17
C ALA A 88 9.65 19.18 -0.46
N LYS A 89 9.34 19.48 -1.73
CA LYS A 89 8.65 20.73 -2.10
C LYS A 89 7.22 20.77 -1.55
N ALA A 90 6.52 19.63 -1.50
CA ALA A 90 5.19 19.54 -0.90
C ALA A 90 5.22 19.82 0.62
N VAL A 91 6.22 19.31 1.33
CA VAL A 91 6.44 19.64 2.75
C VAL A 91 6.65 21.14 2.93
N THR A 92 7.55 21.77 2.18
CA THR A 92 7.77 23.23 2.27
C THR A 92 6.48 24.02 2.07
N ARG A 93 5.67 23.68 1.06
CA ARG A 93 4.40 24.36 0.80
C ARG A 93 3.37 24.20 1.92
N LEU A 94 3.37 23.06 2.63
CA LEU A 94 2.49 22.85 3.78
C LEU A 94 3.00 23.60 5.02
N GLU A 95 4.32 23.59 5.27
CA GLU A 95 4.93 24.35 6.38
C GLU A 95 4.74 25.86 6.20
N ASP A 96 4.83 26.37 4.97
CA ASP A 96 4.52 27.78 4.65
C ASP A 96 3.06 28.14 4.93
N LYS A 97 2.15 27.15 4.94
CA LYS A 97 0.74 27.27 5.34
C LYS A 97 0.53 27.04 6.85
N GLY A 98 1.61 26.88 7.61
CA GLY A 98 1.60 26.70 9.06
C GLY A 98 1.39 25.26 9.52
N ALA A 99 1.45 24.26 8.62
CA ALA A 99 1.34 22.86 9.03
C ALA A 99 2.56 22.45 9.88
N ASN A 100 2.31 21.74 10.98
CA ASN A 100 3.33 21.15 11.85
C ASN A 100 3.12 19.63 12.08
N GLU A 101 2.03 19.07 11.53
CA GLU A 101 1.78 17.65 11.43
C GLU A 101 1.36 17.32 9.99
N ILE A 102 2.06 16.40 9.33
CA ILE A 102 1.84 16.06 7.93
C ILE A 102 1.50 14.58 7.80
N LEU A 103 0.30 14.30 7.26
CA LEU A 103 -0.10 12.96 6.85
C LEU A 103 0.27 12.75 5.38
N ILE A 104 1.12 11.77 5.12
CA ILE A 104 1.43 11.31 3.77
C ILE A 104 0.49 10.14 3.43
N VAL A 105 -0.45 10.38 2.52
CA VAL A 105 -1.34 9.36 1.95
C VAL A 105 -0.69 8.79 0.71
N HIS A 106 -0.21 7.54 0.80
CA HIS A 106 0.46 6.89 -0.31
C HIS A 106 -0.54 6.12 -1.18
N VAL A 107 -0.88 6.67 -2.34
CA VAL A 107 -1.75 6.02 -3.33
C VAL A 107 -0.92 5.02 -4.16
N SER A 108 -0.86 3.78 -3.65
CA SER A 108 -0.24 2.64 -4.31
C SER A 108 -1.11 1.39 -4.08
N PRO A 109 -1.07 0.37 -4.97
CA PRO A 109 -1.93 -0.81 -4.82
C PRO A 109 -1.61 -1.64 -3.57
N SER A 110 -0.38 -1.55 -3.04
CA SER A 110 0.08 -2.41 -1.94
C SER A 110 1.04 -1.69 -1.01
N SER A 111 0.87 -1.93 0.29
CA SER A 111 1.80 -1.50 1.34
C SER A 111 3.08 -2.35 1.35
N TYR A 112 3.09 -3.49 0.66
CA TYR A 112 4.24 -4.39 0.53
C TYR A 112 4.97 -4.09 -0.78
N SER A 113 5.55 -2.89 -0.86
CA SER A 113 6.32 -2.43 -2.01
C SER A 113 7.52 -1.60 -1.57
N SER A 114 8.60 -1.67 -2.35
CA SER A 114 9.81 -0.86 -2.20
C SER A 114 9.49 0.63 -2.05
N HIS A 115 8.58 1.17 -2.85
CA HIS A 115 8.19 2.57 -2.81
C HIS A 115 7.39 2.94 -1.55
N HIS A 116 6.60 2.02 -0.99
CA HIS A 116 5.94 2.30 0.28
C HIS A 116 6.96 2.46 1.41
N GLU A 117 7.91 1.55 1.41
CA GLU A 117 9.05 1.56 2.30
C GLU A 117 9.93 2.83 2.07
N GLU A 118 10.21 3.23 0.83
CA GLU A 118 10.86 4.49 0.48
C GLU A 118 10.19 5.70 1.13
N VAL A 119 8.87 5.85 0.97
CA VAL A 119 8.10 6.95 1.59
C VAL A 119 8.25 6.95 3.12
N ARG A 120 8.19 5.77 3.76
CA ARG A 120 8.39 5.65 5.22
C ARG A 120 9.80 6.06 5.64
N TYR A 121 10.82 5.74 4.85
CA TYR A 121 12.20 6.17 5.09
C TYR A 121 12.36 7.68 4.93
N LEU A 122 11.84 8.25 3.85
CA LEU A 122 11.86 9.69 3.61
C LEU A 122 11.15 10.47 4.73
N ALA A 123 10.06 9.92 5.27
CA ALA A 123 9.34 10.48 6.42
C ALA A 123 10.06 10.28 7.78
N GLY A 124 11.23 9.64 7.81
CA GLY A 124 11.97 9.36 9.05
C GLY A 124 11.36 8.25 9.93
N LEU A 125 10.39 7.49 9.41
CA LEU A 125 9.73 6.38 10.13
C LEU A 125 10.52 5.06 10.03
N ARG A 126 11.67 5.07 9.33
CA ARG A 126 12.62 3.96 9.24
C ARG A 126 14.05 4.49 9.29
N LYS A 127 14.96 3.71 9.87
CA LYS A 127 16.38 4.08 9.99
C LYS A 127 17.15 3.89 8.68
N ASP A 128 16.80 2.87 7.90
CA ASP A 128 17.44 2.52 6.64
C ASP A 128 16.43 1.96 5.61
N LEU A 129 16.90 1.80 4.36
CA LEU A 129 16.14 1.31 3.21
C LEU A 129 16.30 -0.21 2.98
N GLY A 130 17.06 -0.94 3.80
CA GLY A 130 17.36 -2.34 3.54
C GLY A 130 17.99 -2.56 2.16
N PHE A 131 17.32 -3.34 1.29
CA PHE A 131 17.77 -3.64 -0.07
C PHE A 131 17.34 -2.60 -1.13
N TYR A 132 16.61 -1.53 -0.76
CA TYR A 132 16.04 -0.54 -1.69
C TYR A 132 17.01 0.60 -2.09
N THR A 133 18.31 0.33 -2.18
CA THR A 133 19.35 1.33 -1.89
C THR A 133 20.00 2.05 -3.08
N ALA A 134 19.45 2.06 -4.28
CA ALA A 134 20.21 2.67 -5.38
C ALA A 134 20.01 4.19 -5.55
N GLN A 135 18.84 4.78 -5.26
CA GLN A 135 18.52 6.13 -5.77
C GLN A 135 17.70 7.05 -4.85
N VAL A 136 17.44 6.65 -3.61
CA VAL A 136 16.64 7.46 -2.68
C VAL A 136 17.52 8.43 -1.89
N GLY A 137 17.14 9.71 -1.86
CA GLY A 137 17.83 10.75 -1.08
C GLY A 137 17.69 10.58 0.44
N PRO A 138 18.35 11.42 1.25
CA PRO A 138 18.23 11.35 2.72
C PRO A 138 16.79 11.67 3.19
N PRO A 139 16.43 11.31 4.44
CA PRO A 139 15.14 11.68 5.02
C PRO A 139 14.84 13.17 4.91
N LEU A 140 13.56 13.50 4.79
CA LEU A 140 13.05 14.86 4.61
C LEU A 140 13.48 15.74 5.78
N LYS A 141 14.13 16.86 5.46
CA LYS A 141 14.41 17.92 6.44
C LYS A 141 13.11 18.69 6.67
N SER A 142 12.55 18.58 7.86
CA SER A 142 11.23 19.11 8.20
C SER A 142 11.20 19.49 9.68
N LYS A 143 10.39 20.50 10.02
CA LYS A 143 10.03 20.82 11.41
C LYS A 143 8.74 20.10 11.82
N SER A 144 7.98 19.63 10.83
CA SER A 144 6.73 18.91 11.02
C SER A 144 6.93 17.45 11.42
N LYS A 145 6.00 16.90 12.21
CA LYS A 145 5.89 15.46 12.45
C LYS A 145 5.21 14.77 11.28
N PHE A 146 5.64 13.56 10.94
CA PHE A 146 5.07 12.79 9.85
C PHE A 146 4.30 11.55 10.31
N ALA A 147 3.19 11.29 9.64
CA ALA A 147 2.54 9.98 9.60
C ALA A 147 2.44 9.51 8.14
N VAL A 148 2.56 8.21 7.90
CA VAL A 148 2.38 7.60 6.57
C VAL A 148 1.22 6.62 6.67
N SER A 149 0.19 6.79 5.84
CA SER A 149 -0.93 5.86 5.78
C SER A 149 -0.48 4.52 5.21
N PRO A 150 -1.16 3.40 5.51
CA PRO A 150 -1.14 2.25 4.63
C PRO A 150 -1.52 2.64 3.20
N CYS A 151 -1.08 1.85 2.23
CA CYS A 151 -1.54 1.93 0.85
C CYS A 151 -2.96 1.36 0.69
N MET A 152 -3.41 1.20 -0.55
CA MET A 152 -4.78 0.79 -0.86
C MET A 152 -5.08 -0.67 -0.44
N ASP A 153 -4.12 -1.59 -0.58
CA ASP A 153 -4.20 -3.01 -0.16
C ASP A 153 -5.56 -3.66 -0.55
N SER A 154 -6.12 -4.49 0.34
CA SER A 154 -7.46 -5.10 0.19
C SER A 154 -8.58 -4.25 0.80
N HIS A 155 -8.43 -2.91 0.81
CA HIS A 155 -9.46 -2.03 1.38
C HIS A 155 -10.83 -2.25 0.71
N PRO A 156 -11.97 -2.17 1.43
CA PRO A 156 -13.29 -2.40 0.84
C PRO A 156 -13.59 -1.56 -0.41
N LEU A 157 -13.17 -0.30 -0.44
CA LEU A 157 -13.27 0.54 -1.64
C LEU A 157 -12.46 0.01 -2.84
N VAL A 158 -11.32 -0.64 -2.61
CA VAL A 158 -10.53 -1.33 -3.65
C VAL A 158 -11.26 -2.57 -4.14
N VAL A 159 -11.85 -3.34 -3.23
CA VAL A 159 -12.70 -4.49 -3.60
C VAL A 159 -13.81 -4.04 -4.54
N GLU A 160 -14.49 -2.93 -4.24
CA GLU A 160 -15.52 -2.36 -5.12
C GLU A 160 -14.95 -1.91 -6.47
N ILE A 161 -13.78 -1.26 -6.51
CA ILE A 161 -13.11 -0.88 -7.77
C ILE A 161 -12.87 -2.11 -8.66
N VAL A 162 -12.24 -3.14 -8.09
CA VAL A 162 -11.87 -4.35 -8.83
C VAL A 162 -13.12 -5.14 -9.24
N LYS A 163 -14.15 -5.19 -8.39
CA LYS A 163 -15.45 -5.79 -8.70
C LYS A 163 -16.13 -5.09 -9.87
N ASP A 164 -16.15 -3.76 -9.88
CA ASP A 164 -16.76 -2.99 -10.95
C ASP A 164 -16.01 -3.19 -12.27
N PHE A 165 -14.68 -3.21 -12.26
CA PHE A 165 -13.89 -3.56 -13.43
C PHE A 165 -14.13 -5.00 -13.92
N ALA A 166 -14.23 -5.97 -13.00
CA ALA A 166 -14.57 -7.34 -13.37
C ALA A 166 -15.96 -7.42 -14.02
N ARG A 167 -16.95 -6.71 -13.46
CA ARG A 167 -18.32 -6.65 -13.98
C ARG A 167 -18.40 -6.00 -15.36
N GLU A 168 -17.61 -4.95 -15.61
CA GLU A 168 -17.55 -4.31 -16.93
C GLU A 168 -17.05 -5.25 -18.03
N LEU A 169 -16.20 -6.23 -17.70
CA LEU A 169 -15.55 -7.13 -18.67
C LEU A 169 -16.23 -8.50 -18.82
N SER A 170 -16.91 -8.92 -17.75
CA SER A 170 -17.58 -10.22 -17.63
C SER A 170 -18.90 -10.24 -18.39
N GLN A 171 -19.23 -11.39 -18.99
CA GLN A 171 -20.54 -11.64 -19.62
C GLN A 171 -21.41 -12.53 -18.73
N ASP A 172 -20.84 -13.64 -18.27
CA ASP A 172 -21.46 -14.54 -17.29
C ASP A 172 -20.37 -15.06 -16.34
N PRO A 173 -20.25 -14.50 -15.12
CA PRO A 173 -19.24 -14.93 -14.16
C PRO A 173 -19.27 -16.44 -13.91
N ALA A 174 -20.44 -17.09 -13.88
CA ALA A 174 -20.56 -18.52 -13.61
C ALA A 174 -19.87 -19.41 -14.66
N LEU A 175 -19.64 -18.87 -15.87
CA LEU A 175 -18.99 -19.56 -16.98
C LEU A 175 -17.55 -19.09 -17.24
N GLU A 176 -17.09 -18.10 -16.47
CA GLU A 176 -15.82 -17.40 -16.64
C GLU A 176 -14.89 -17.59 -15.45
N SER A 177 -13.59 -17.35 -15.67
CA SER A 177 -12.61 -17.27 -14.60
C SER A 177 -12.08 -15.83 -14.46
N LEU A 178 -11.78 -15.41 -13.23
CA LEU A 178 -11.18 -14.11 -12.95
C LEU A 178 -9.70 -14.29 -12.64
N MET A 179 -8.88 -13.39 -13.18
CA MET A 179 -7.45 -13.32 -12.91
C MET A 179 -7.11 -11.92 -12.42
N LEU A 180 -6.69 -11.80 -11.17
CA LEU A 180 -6.23 -10.55 -10.58
C LEU A 180 -4.71 -10.47 -10.68
N VAL A 181 -4.21 -9.43 -11.37
CA VAL A 181 -2.78 -9.29 -11.64
C VAL A 181 -2.26 -7.99 -11.06
N GLY A 182 -1.29 -8.08 -10.15
CA GLY A 182 -0.51 -6.95 -9.67
C GLY A 182 0.83 -6.82 -10.40
N HIS A 183 1.48 -5.66 -10.27
CA HIS A 183 2.86 -5.49 -10.72
C HIS A 183 3.80 -6.41 -9.92
N GLY A 184 3.68 -6.36 -8.58
CA GLY A 184 4.49 -7.16 -7.66
C GLY A 184 5.80 -6.47 -7.27
N PRO A 185 6.33 -6.77 -6.08
CA PRO A 185 7.59 -6.25 -5.59
C PRO A 185 8.77 -7.14 -6.01
N VAL A 186 9.99 -6.63 -5.79
CA VAL A 186 11.23 -7.37 -6.03
C VAL A 186 11.47 -8.41 -4.94
N GLU A 187 11.09 -8.15 -3.70
CA GLU A 187 11.34 -9.06 -2.58
C GLU A 187 10.28 -10.15 -2.45
N GLU A 188 10.71 -11.40 -2.25
CA GLU A 188 9.82 -12.57 -2.22
C GLU A 188 8.77 -12.48 -1.09
N VAL A 189 9.19 -12.04 0.10
CA VAL A 189 8.30 -11.92 1.26
C VAL A 189 7.20 -10.88 1.01
N GLU A 190 7.57 -9.76 0.40
CA GLU A 190 6.62 -8.74 0.01
C GLU A 190 5.68 -9.25 -1.08
N ASN A 191 6.20 -10.04 -2.02
CA ASN A 191 5.41 -10.62 -3.10
C ASN A 191 4.32 -11.54 -2.56
N ILE A 192 4.68 -12.43 -1.64
CA ILE A 192 3.73 -13.30 -0.93
C ILE A 192 2.64 -12.46 -0.23
N MET A 193 3.01 -11.35 0.41
CA MET A 193 2.06 -10.51 1.12
C MET A 193 1.17 -9.70 0.18
N TRP A 194 1.68 -9.25 -0.96
CA TRP A 194 0.91 -8.58 -2.00
C TRP A 194 -0.09 -9.54 -2.63
N VAL A 195 0.35 -10.75 -3.03
CA VAL A 195 -0.55 -11.79 -3.55
C VAL A 195 -1.67 -12.11 -2.55
N ARG A 196 -1.38 -12.17 -1.25
CA ARG A 196 -2.43 -12.33 -0.22
C ARG A 196 -3.46 -11.20 -0.19
N GLN A 197 -3.06 -9.94 -0.45
CA GLN A 197 -4.04 -8.85 -0.57
C GLN A 197 -4.93 -9.05 -1.81
N LEU A 198 -4.35 -9.49 -2.93
CA LEU A 198 -5.11 -9.81 -4.15
C LEU A 198 -6.07 -10.99 -3.90
N GLU A 199 -5.63 -12.04 -3.21
CA GLU A 199 -6.47 -13.19 -2.85
C GLU A 199 -7.66 -12.77 -1.99
N LYS A 200 -7.46 -11.86 -1.01
CA LYS A 200 -8.57 -11.30 -0.23
C LYS A 200 -9.56 -10.55 -1.10
N ILE A 201 -9.09 -9.72 -2.02
CA ILE A 201 -9.95 -9.03 -2.98
C ILE A 201 -10.74 -10.04 -3.82
N GLY A 202 -10.07 -11.06 -4.35
CA GLY A 202 -10.69 -12.12 -5.14
C GLY A 202 -11.75 -12.92 -4.37
N GLN A 203 -11.50 -13.20 -3.09
CA GLN A 203 -12.47 -13.85 -2.20
C GLN A 203 -13.71 -12.99 -1.97
N GLU A 204 -13.56 -11.69 -1.72
CA GLU A 204 -14.70 -10.78 -1.56
C GLU A 204 -15.52 -10.65 -2.87
N ILE A 205 -14.85 -10.61 -4.02
CA ILE A 205 -15.53 -10.59 -5.33
C ILE A 205 -16.35 -11.87 -5.53
N GLN A 206 -15.77 -13.06 -5.25
CA GLN A 206 -16.47 -14.34 -5.40
C GLN A 206 -17.77 -14.44 -4.62
N LYS A 207 -17.91 -13.73 -3.50
CA LYS A 207 -19.15 -13.71 -2.72
C LYS A 207 -20.35 -13.14 -3.49
N THR A 208 -20.08 -12.31 -4.51
CA THR A 208 -21.13 -11.59 -5.26
C THR A 208 -21.08 -11.80 -6.76
N MET A 209 -19.94 -12.27 -7.29
CA MET A 209 -19.74 -12.64 -8.69
C MET A 209 -19.21 -14.08 -8.73
N PRO A 210 -20.03 -15.07 -9.12
CA PRO A 210 -19.70 -16.49 -8.98
C PRO A 210 -18.73 -16.98 -10.07
N PHE A 211 -17.57 -16.32 -10.22
CA PHE A 211 -16.50 -16.78 -11.10
C PHE A 211 -16.14 -18.23 -10.79
N ARG A 212 -16.03 -19.07 -11.84
CA ARG A 212 -15.70 -20.49 -11.70
C ARG A 212 -14.40 -20.69 -10.93
N GLU A 213 -13.44 -19.83 -11.20
CA GLU A 213 -12.16 -19.80 -10.51
C GLU A 213 -11.62 -18.37 -10.44
N VAL A 214 -10.92 -18.04 -9.35
CA VAL A 214 -10.17 -16.80 -9.23
C VAL A 214 -8.72 -17.09 -8.95
N VAL A 215 -7.83 -16.60 -9.82
CA VAL A 215 -6.38 -16.70 -9.68
C VAL A 215 -5.80 -15.32 -9.41
N CYS A 216 -4.91 -15.22 -8.43
CA CYS A 216 -4.25 -13.98 -8.04
C CYS A 216 -2.75 -14.15 -8.16
N LEU A 217 -2.08 -13.24 -8.88
CA LEU A 217 -0.64 -13.28 -9.06
C LEU A 217 -0.05 -11.91 -9.38
N THR A 218 1.27 -11.88 -9.53
CA THR A 218 2.06 -10.70 -9.85
C THR A 218 3.03 -11.01 -10.98
N LEU A 219 3.38 -10.03 -11.82
CA LEU A 219 4.36 -10.26 -12.90
C LEU A 219 5.81 -10.07 -12.45
N ARG A 220 6.03 -9.35 -11.35
CA ARG A 220 7.35 -9.05 -10.78
C ARG A 220 8.30 -8.45 -11.82
N SER A 221 7.78 -7.52 -12.62
CA SER A 221 8.43 -6.98 -13.82
C SER A 221 9.78 -6.31 -13.56
N ASP A 222 10.01 -5.83 -12.33
CA ASP A 222 11.29 -5.19 -11.93
C ASP A 222 12.26 -6.15 -11.24
N SER A 223 11.92 -7.43 -11.11
CA SER A 223 12.81 -8.42 -10.48
C SER A 223 13.92 -8.88 -11.43
N ALA A 224 14.93 -9.54 -10.86
CA ALA A 224 15.97 -10.22 -11.62
C ALA A 224 15.38 -11.19 -12.66
N ASP A 225 16.08 -11.38 -13.78
CA ASP A 225 15.56 -12.06 -14.98
C ASP A 225 14.91 -13.41 -14.68
N LEU A 226 15.58 -14.28 -13.93
CA LEU A 226 15.05 -15.61 -13.59
C LEU A 226 13.75 -15.56 -12.77
N ILE A 227 13.62 -14.57 -11.88
CA ILE A 227 12.44 -14.38 -11.05
C ILE A 227 11.28 -13.88 -11.90
N ARG A 228 11.55 -12.90 -12.76
CA ARG A 228 10.56 -12.31 -13.67
C ARG A 228 10.07 -13.34 -14.69
N GLU A 229 10.99 -14.09 -15.31
CA GLU A 229 10.67 -15.19 -16.23
C GLU A 229 9.80 -16.25 -15.57
N HIS A 230 10.12 -16.65 -14.33
CA HIS A 230 9.30 -17.59 -13.59
C HIS A 230 7.88 -17.07 -13.34
N ALA A 231 7.74 -15.82 -12.91
CA ALA A 231 6.44 -15.17 -12.70
C ALA A 231 5.63 -15.06 -14.01
N HIS A 232 6.30 -14.78 -15.13
CA HIS A 232 5.69 -14.71 -16.45
C HIS A 232 5.21 -16.10 -16.91
N ASP A 233 6.01 -17.14 -16.71
CA ASP A 233 5.64 -18.52 -17.01
C ASP A 233 4.48 -18.99 -16.15
N GLU A 234 4.45 -18.64 -14.87
CA GLU A 234 3.30 -18.89 -13.98
C GLU A 234 2.03 -18.20 -14.49
N ALA A 235 2.11 -16.91 -14.81
CA ALA A 235 0.98 -16.14 -15.33
C ALA A 235 0.46 -16.72 -16.65
N ARG A 236 1.37 -17.05 -17.57
CA ARG A 236 1.01 -17.63 -18.87
C ARG A 236 0.41 -19.03 -18.74
N ARG A 237 0.94 -19.89 -17.88
CA ARG A 237 0.37 -21.23 -17.60
C ARG A 237 -1.00 -21.13 -16.96
N ALA A 238 -1.19 -20.22 -16.01
CA ALA A 238 -2.50 -19.95 -15.41
C ALA A 238 -3.51 -19.50 -16.48
N ALA A 239 -3.14 -18.52 -17.29
CA ALA A 239 -3.99 -18.02 -18.38
C ALA A 239 -4.40 -19.11 -19.37
N LEU A 240 -3.46 -19.95 -19.82
CA LEU A 240 -3.75 -21.10 -20.70
C LEU A 240 -4.74 -22.07 -20.04
N ARG A 241 -4.48 -22.47 -18.80
CA ARG A 241 -5.32 -23.42 -18.06
C ARG A 241 -6.75 -22.89 -17.86
N LEU A 242 -6.89 -21.62 -17.49
CA LEU A 242 -8.20 -20.98 -17.33
C LEU A 242 -8.92 -20.84 -18.68
N SER A 243 -8.20 -20.44 -19.74
CA SER A 243 -8.77 -20.29 -21.09
C SER A 243 -9.32 -21.58 -21.69
N ALA A 244 -8.75 -22.73 -21.29
CA ALA A 244 -9.23 -24.05 -21.69
C ALA A 244 -10.60 -24.41 -21.07
N GLN A 245 -11.03 -23.70 -20.02
CA GLN A 245 -12.29 -23.92 -19.31
C GLN A 245 -13.35 -22.88 -19.65
N GLY A 246 -12.98 -21.78 -20.28
CA GLY A 246 -13.89 -20.70 -20.65
C GLY A 246 -13.18 -19.36 -20.82
N ARG A 247 -13.95 -18.29 -20.90
CA ARG A 247 -13.41 -16.93 -21.00
C ARG A 247 -12.73 -16.52 -19.69
N VAL A 248 -11.61 -15.81 -19.81
CA VAL A 248 -10.82 -15.31 -18.68
C VAL A 248 -10.92 -13.79 -18.63
N VAL A 249 -11.47 -13.28 -17.53
CA VAL A 249 -11.48 -11.86 -17.20
C VAL A 249 -10.21 -11.55 -16.42
N VAL A 250 -9.34 -10.70 -16.96
CA VAL A 250 -8.09 -10.28 -16.33
C VAL A 250 -8.25 -8.84 -15.84
N VAL A 251 -8.20 -8.62 -14.53
CA VAL A 251 -8.23 -7.29 -13.92
C VAL A 251 -6.86 -6.94 -13.37
N ILE A 252 -6.31 -5.84 -13.87
CA ILE A 252 -5.05 -5.30 -13.40
C ILE A 252 -5.29 -4.49 -12.13
N CYS A 253 -4.66 -4.92 -11.03
CA CYS A 253 -4.74 -4.27 -9.73
C CYS A 253 -3.60 -3.25 -9.58
N GLY A 254 -3.74 -2.11 -10.26
CA GLY A 254 -2.73 -1.05 -10.34
C GLY A 254 -3.35 0.36 -10.36
N VAL A 255 -2.64 1.36 -9.82
CA VAL A 255 -3.10 2.77 -9.86
C VAL A 255 -3.13 3.28 -11.31
N GLY A 256 -1.98 3.18 -11.99
CA GLY A 256 -1.88 3.20 -13.45
C GLY A 256 -1.55 1.81 -13.96
N ILE A 257 -1.98 1.47 -15.18
CA ILE A 257 -1.88 0.09 -15.69
C ILE A 257 -1.20 -0.04 -17.04
N LYS A 258 -0.82 1.05 -17.72
CA LYS A 258 -0.42 1.00 -19.15
C LYS A 258 0.74 0.06 -19.42
N MET A 259 1.80 0.10 -18.60
CA MET A 259 2.96 -0.78 -18.79
C MET A 259 2.60 -2.25 -18.57
N LEU A 260 1.97 -2.57 -17.43
CA LEU A 260 1.56 -3.94 -17.11
C LEU A 260 0.53 -4.48 -18.11
N GLN A 261 -0.35 -3.62 -18.62
CA GLN A 261 -1.30 -3.98 -19.66
C GLN A 261 -0.60 -4.39 -20.95
N PHE A 262 0.39 -3.62 -21.41
CA PHE A 262 1.18 -3.96 -22.59
C PHE A 262 1.93 -5.28 -22.40
N GLU A 263 2.52 -5.48 -21.23
CA GLU A 263 3.22 -6.71 -20.86
C GLU A 263 2.28 -7.92 -20.89
N LEU A 264 1.09 -7.82 -20.30
CA LEU A 264 0.07 -8.89 -20.34
C LEU A 264 -0.43 -9.18 -21.76
N GLN A 265 -0.63 -8.16 -22.58
CA GLN A 265 -1.02 -8.33 -23.98
C GLN A 265 0.02 -9.11 -24.76
N HIS A 266 1.31 -8.84 -24.50
CA HIS A 266 2.41 -9.60 -25.10
C HIS A 266 2.45 -11.04 -24.56
N LEU A 267 2.43 -11.20 -23.23
CA LEU A 267 2.54 -12.49 -22.55
C LEU A 267 1.40 -13.45 -22.92
N PHE A 268 0.19 -12.92 -23.11
CA PHE A 268 -1.01 -13.69 -23.43
C PHE A 268 -1.33 -13.76 -24.92
N LYS A 269 -0.44 -13.29 -25.78
CA LYS A 269 -0.60 -13.39 -27.23
C LYS A 269 -0.83 -14.84 -27.66
N GLY A 270 -1.90 -15.06 -28.42
CA GLY A 270 -2.28 -16.38 -28.94
C GLY A 270 -3.05 -17.25 -27.94
N ILE A 271 -3.34 -16.78 -26.72
CA ILE A 271 -4.28 -17.46 -25.82
C ILE A 271 -5.70 -16.98 -26.17
N PRO A 272 -6.64 -17.89 -26.50
CA PRO A 272 -8.00 -17.50 -26.85
C PRO A 272 -8.77 -17.00 -25.62
N SER A 273 -9.83 -16.23 -25.86
CA SER A 273 -10.86 -15.92 -24.86
C SER A 273 -10.37 -15.17 -23.60
N ILE A 274 -9.31 -14.36 -23.72
CA ILE A 274 -8.84 -13.47 -22.66
C ILE A 274 -9.33 -12.03 -22.91
N VAL A 275 -9.87 -11.40 -21.86
CA VAL A 275 -10.17 -9.96 -21.85
C VAL A 275 -9.40 -9.30 -20.71
N ILE A 276 -8.68 -8.22 -21.00
CA ILE A 276 -7.87 -7.49 -20.02
C ILE A 276 -8.50 -6.13 -19.74
N SER A 277 -8.57 -5.74 -18.47
CA SER A 277 -9.04 -4.42 -18.03
C SER A 277 -8.30 -3.28 -18.70
N GLN A 278 -9.04 -2.24 -19.06
CA GLN A 278 -8.52 -1.03 -19.72
C GLN A 278 -8.34 0.16 -18.77
N LYS A 279 -8.69 -0.02 -17.50
CA LYS A 279 -8.70 1.03 -16.46
C LYS A 279 -7.87 0.60 -15.26
N GLY A 280 -7.17 1.56 -14.67
CA GLY A 280 -6.53 1.42 -13.36
C GLY A 280 -7.35 2.07 -12.27
N PHE A 281 -6.91 1.94 -11.01
CA PHE A 281 -7.63 2.51 -9.87
C PHE A 281 -7.83 4.02 -10.03
N ILE A 282 -6.88 4.74 -10.63
CA ILE A 282 -7.00 6.19 -10.88
C ILE A 282 -8.23 6.57 -11.70
N ASN A 283 -8.79 5.63 -12.47
CA ASN A 283 -9.97 5.87 -13.31
C ASN A 283 -11.30 5.63 -12.59
N HIS A 284 -11.29 5.28 -11.30
CA HIS A 284 -12.49 4.96 -10.54
C HIS A 284 -12.74 5.97 -9.40
N PRO A 285 -13.99 6.47 -9.22
CA PRO A 285 -14.29 7.48 -8.21
C PRO A 285 -14.04 7.03 -6.76
N ASN A 286 -14.09 5.73 -6.49
CA ASN A 286 -13.75 5.20 -5.17
C ASN A 286 -12.28 5.40 -4.78
N THR A 287 -11.39 5.74 -5.71
CA THR A 287 -10.01 6.13 -5.37
C THR A 287 -9.98 7.46 -4.63
N VAL A 288 -10.76 8.46 -5.09
CA VAL A 288 -10.93 9.73 -4.35
C VAL A 288 -11.55 9.47 -2.98
N LYS A 289 -12.62 8.67 -2.93
CA LYS A 289 -13.27 8.31 -1.65
C LYS A 289 -12.30 7.59 -0.70
N TRP A 290 -11.43 6.74 -1.22
CA TRP A 290 -10.43 6.04 -0.41
C TRP A 290 -9.41 7.01 0.16
N ILE A 291 -8.98 8.00 -0.61
CA ILE A 291 -8.09 9.06 -0.11
C ILE A 291 -8.79 9.87 0.98
N GLU A 292 -10.04 10.30 0.75
CA GLU A 292 -10.84 11.04 1.76
C GLU A 292 -11.04 10.23 3.05
N GLU A 293 -11.37 8.93 2.95
CA GLU A 293 -11.52 8.04 4.09
C GLU A 293 -10.18 7.82 4.83
N THR A 294 -9.08 7.75 4.09
CA THR A 294 -7.73 7.58 4.66
C THR A 294 -7.30 8.85 5.39
N ILE A 295 -7.57 10.04 4.83
CA ILE A 295 -7.37 11.32 5.52
C ILE A 295 -8.17 11.34 6.81
N HIS A 296 -9.45 10.98 6.75
CA HIS A 296 -10.33 10.98 7.92
C HIS A 296 -9.87 10.00 9.02
N LYS A 297 -9.41 8.81 8.66
CA LYS A 297 -8.86 7.83 9.62
C LYS A 297 -7.52 8.28 10.21
N GLY A 298 -6.65 8.85 9.39
CA GLY A 298 -5.36 9.39 9.83
C GLY A 298 -5.50 10.50 10.87
N MET A 299 -6.62 11.24 10.85
CA MET A 299 -6.97 12.23 11.87
C MET A 299 -7.26 11.63 13.25
N MET A 300 -7.72 10.38 13.32
CA MET A 300 -8.20 9.74 14.55
C MET A 300 -7.12 8.88 15.24
N GLN A 301 -6.00 8.62 14.56
CA GLN A 301 -4.87 7.82 15.05
C GLN A 301 -3.54 8.38 14.53
N PRO A 302 -3.05 9.51 15.09
CA PRO A 302 -1.80 10.15 14.63
C PRO A 302 -0.55 9.28 14.85
N GLU A 303 -0.62 8.32 15.78
CA GLU A 303 0.41 7.30 15.98
C GLU A 303 0.03 6.02 15.22
N VAL A 304 0.24 6.00 13.90
CA VAL A 304 0.28 4.71 13.18
C VAL A 304 1.53 3.99 13.66
N PRO A 305 1.43 2.85 14.38
CA PRO A 305 2.61 2.16 14.86
C PRO A 305 3.49 1.82 13.68
N ALA A 306 4.81 2.01 13.84
CA ALA A 306 5.77 1.38 12.96
C ALA A 306 5.36 -0.09 12.83
N ILE A 307 5.13 -0.55 11.60
CA ILE A 307 4.82 -1.94 11.34
C ILE A 307 6.11 -2.72 11.62
N ASN A 308 6.35 -3.02 12.89
CA ASN A 308 7.47 -3.81 13.35
C ASN A 308 7.08 -5.26 13.12
N ARG A 309 7.37 -5.78 11.92
CA ARG A 309 6.96 -7.12 11.52
C ARG A 309 8.18 -8.00 11.31
N ALA A 310 8.62 -8.64 12.39
CA ALA A 310 9.41 -9.86 12.30
C ALA A 310 8.47 -11.01 11.94
N TRP A 311 8.68 -11.64 10.78
CA TRP A 311 7.94 -12.83 10.36
C TRP A 311 8.88 -14.04 10.36
N THR A 312 8.35 -15.20 10.74
CA THR A 312 9.00 -16.49 10.48
C THR A 312 8.20 -17.19 9.40
N ILE A 313 8.83 -17.45 8.26
CA ILE A 313 8.20 -18.17 7.16
C ILE A 313 8.31 -19.66 7.48
N MET A 314 7.21 -20.39 7.38
CA MET A 314 7.20 -21.83 7.66
C MET A 314 7.11 -22.61 6.35
N ASP A 315 8.04 -23.54 6.19
CA ASP A 315 7.97 -24.59 5.18
C ASP A 315 6.76 -25.47 5.46
N ARG A 316 6.06 -25.85 4.39
CA ARG A 316 4.74 -26.44 4.51
C ARG A 316 4.70 -27.95 4.42
N GLU A 317 5.74 -28.56 3.91
CA GLU A 317 5.88 -30.01 3.88
C GLU A 317 6.53 -30.50 5.17
N THR A 318 7.47 -29.72 5.70
CA THR A 318 8.30 -30.11 6.84
C THR A 318 7.86 -29.46 8.16
N GLY A 319 7.03 -28.42 8.11
CA GLY A 319 6.62 -27.64 9.29
C GLY A 319 7.79 -26.91 9.96
N LYS A 320 8.92 -26.76 9.27
CA LYS A 320 10.13 -26.11 9.79
C LYS A 320 10.21 -24.65 9.35
N PRO A 321 10.83 -23.76 10.15
CA PRO A 321 11.11 -22.40 9.71
C PRO A 321 12.02 -22.39 8.47
N LEU A 322 11.65 -21.63 7.44
CA LEU A 322 12.49 -21.28 6.29
C LEU A 322 13.50 -20.16 6.62
N GLY A 323 13.61 -19.81 7.90
CA GLY A 323 14.44 -18.72 8.41
C GLY A 323 13.61 -17.62 9.06
N THR A 324 14.17 -16.98 10.09
CA THR A 324 13.66 -15.77 10.70
C THR A 324 14.25 -14.57 9.97
N THR A 325 13.45 -13.78 9.25
CA THR A 325 13.87 -12.42 8.91
C THR A 325 13.70 -11.57 10.16
N ARG A 326 14.78 -11.41 10.92
CA ARG A 326 14.83 -10.42 12.01
C ARG A 326 14.83 -9.03 11.40
N TYR A 327 13.66 -8.41 11.33
CA TYR A 327 13.56 -6.96 11.35
C TYR A 327 13.48 -6.53 12.80
N GLY A 328 14.55 -5.91 13.30
CA GLY A 328 14.60 -5.38 14.65
C GLY A 328 15.99 -4.89 15.07
N LEU A 329 16.10 -3.56 15.19
CA LEU A 329 16.91 -2.81 16.15
C LEU A 329 18.42 -3.12 16.22
N LEU A 330 19.22 -2.20 15.67
CA LEU A 330 20.22 -1.49 16.46
C LEU A 330 19.84 -0.01 16.48
#